data_AF-A0A966T5K8-F1
#
_entry.id   AF-A0A966T5K8-F1
#
_cell.length_a   1.000
_cell.length_b   1.000
_cell.length_c   1.000
_cell.angle_alpha   90.00
_cell.angle_beta   90.00
_cell.angle_gamma   90.00
#
_symmetry.space_group_name_H-M   'P 1'
#
loop_
_entity.id
_entity.type
_entity.pdbx_description
1 polymer ?
#
loop_
_entity_poly.entity_id
_entity_poly.type
_entity_poly.pdbx_seq_one_letter_code
_entity_poly.pdbx_strand_id
1 'polypeptide(L)'
;DRNASALRDVWAREPDELPYLVPQEFGLRTECEWIEFVARHSRVRIDAFAPATLHFSAVHHTPLQLLQARDTTELIRTADLVVHLDVAHRGLGTASCGPDVLPNYEIPAGTYEFSYVVRRI
;
A
#
# COMPACT_ATOMS: atom_id res chain seq x y z
N ASP A 1 3.10 -11.52 -3.69
CA ASP A 1 2.94 -12.73 -4.54
C ASP A 1 2.03 -12.55 -5.76
N ARG A 2 1.34 -11.40 -5.93
CA ARG A 2 0.53 -11.12 -7.12
C ARG A 2 0.79 -9.72 -7.70
N ASN A 3 1.81 -9.59 -8.53
CA ASN A 3 2.16 -8.34 -9.24
C ASN A 3 2.57 -8.55 -10.71
N ALA A 4 2.55 -9.78 -11.24
CA ALA A 4 3.04 -10.08 -12.60
C ALA A 4 2.27 -9.35 -13.72
N SER A 5 1.05 -8.89 -13.46
CA SER A 5 0.25 -8.11 -14.42
C SER A 5 0.52 -6.60 -14.33
N ALA A 6 1.36 -6.14 -13.41
CA ALA A 6 1.67 -4.72 -13.23
C ALA A 6 2.68 -4.27 -14.30
N LEU A 7 2.31 -3.23 -15.04
CA LEU A 7 3.22 -2.56 -15.98
C LEU A 7 3.97 -1.44 -15.25
N ARG A 8 5.29 -1.43 -15.39
CA ARG A 8 6.14 -0.36 -14.88
C ARG A 8 6.08 0.84 -15.81
N ASP A 9 5.43 1.90 -15.35
CA ASP A 9 5.31 3.19 -16.02
C ASP A 9 4.93 4.25 -14.98
N VAL A 10 4.76 5.50 -15.41
CA VAL A 10 4.25 6.59 -14.60
C VAL A 10 2.72 6.62 -14.66
N TRP A 11 2.10 6.40 -13.51
CA TRP A 11 0.64 6.37 -13.36
C TRP A 11 0.16 7.49 -12.44
N ALA A 12 -1.03 8.02 -12.71
CA ALA A 12 -1.68 9.03 -11.86
C ALA A 12 -3.17 8.68 -11.68
N ARG A 13 -3.67 8.85 -10.45
CA ARG A 13 -5.07 8.62 -10.09
C ARG A 13 -5.41 9.26 -8.75
N GLU A 14 -6.69 9.38 -8.47
CA GLU A 14 -7.21 9.63 -7.12
C GLU A 14 -6.95 8.43 -6.20
N PRO A 15 -6.94 8.64 -4.86
CA PRO A 15 -6.85 7.58 -3.86
C PRO A 15 -7.78 6.40 -4.13
N ASP A 16 -7.34 5.18 -3.81
CA ASP A 16 -8.16 3.99 -3.99
C ASP A 16 -9.37 4.02 -3.04
N GLU A 17 -10.53 3.56 -3.54
CA GLU A 17 -11.73 3.31 -2.76
C GLU A 17 -11.88 1.80 -2.52
N LEU A 18 -12.49 1.41 -1.41
CA LEU A 18 -12.58 0.00 -1.01
C LEU A 18 -13.34 -0.83 -2.07
N PRO A 19 -12.71 -1.85 -2.69
CA PRO A 19 -13.37 -2.66 -3.72
C PRO A 19 -13.99 -3.95 -3.18
N TYR A 20 -13.76 -4.28 -1.91
CA TYR A 20 -14.14 -5.56 -1.30
C TYR A 20 -15.44 -5.44 -0.49
N LEU A 21 -16.25 -6.50 -0.52
CA LEU A 21 -17.50 -6.57 0.24
C LEU A 21 -17.25 -6.54 1.75
N VAL A 22 -16.29 -7.34 2.20
CA VAL A 22 -15.77 -7.31 3.58
C VAL A 22 -14.53 -6.40 3.58
N PRO A 23 -14.51 -5.32 4.37
CA PRO A 23 -13.35 -4.46 4.48
C PRO A 23 -12.07 -5.23 4.85
N GLN A 24 -11.00 -4.95 4.12
CA GLN A 24 -9.70 -5.62 4.24
C GLN A 24 -8.61 -4.77 3.58
N GLU A 25 -7.34 -5.17 3.73
CA GLU A 25 -6.18 -4.49 3.11
C GLU A 25 -6.35 -4.32 1.58
N PHE A 26 -6.07 -3.12 1.06
CA PHE A 26 -6.25 -2.79 -0.35
C PHE A 26 -5.43 -1.57 -0.76
N GLY A 27 -5.27 -1.37 -2.07
CA GLY A 27 -4.64 -0.16 -2.61
C GLY A 27 -3.11 -0.19 -2.64
N LEU A 28 -2.48 -1.30 -2.23
CA LEU A 28 -1.03 -1.48 -2.33
C LEU A 28 -0.54 -1.32 -3.78
N ARG A 29 0.54 -0.58 -3.95
CA ARG A 29 1.40 -0.54 -5.13
C ARG A 29 2.78 -0.99 -4.72
N THR A 30 3.40 -1.82 -5.54
CA THR A 30 4.66 -2.48 -5.22
C THR A 30 5.78 -1.98 -6.10
N GLU A 31 7.02 -2.06 -5.61
CA GLU A 31 8.23 -1.84 -6.41
C GLU A 31 8.30 -0.44 -7.05
N CYS A 32 7.78 0.56 -6.35
CA CYS A 32 7.76 1.95 -6.81
C CYS A 32 9.09 2.64 -6.51
N GLU A 33 9.56 3.48 -7.44
CA GLU A 33 10.75 4.31 -7.24
C GLU A 33 10.43 5.60 -6.49
N TRP A 34 9.23 6.13 -6.72
CA TRP A 34 8.75 7.37 -6.13
C TRP A 34 7.23 7.40 -6.12
N ILE A 35 6.67 8.29 -5.29
CA ILE A 35 5.26 8.68 -5.29
C ILE A 35 5.11 10.19 -5.15
N GLU A 36 4.08 10.75 -5.79
CA GLU A 36 3.72 12.17 -5.67
C GLU A 36 2.28 12.33 -5.19
N PHE A 37 2.09 13.14 -4.15
CA PHE A 37 0.80 13.61 -3.69
C PHE A 37 0.59 15.03 -4.18
N VAL A 38 -0.46 15.22 -4.98
CA VAL A 38 -0.80 16.51 -5.58
C VAL A 38 -2.07 17.05 -4.93
N ALA A 39 -1.98 18.24 -4.35
CA ALA A 39 -3.12 19.02 -3.89
C ALA A 39 -3.19 20.34 -4.68
N ARG A 40 -4.28 21.10 -4.49
CA ARG A 40 -4.57 22.32 -5.26
C ARG A 40 -3.40 23.33 -5.31
N HIS A 41 -2.64 23.47 -4.24
CA HIS A 41 -1.58 24.48 -4.09
C HIS A 41 -0.27 23.91 -3.53
N SER A 42 -0.13 22.60 -3.48
CA SER A 42 1.06 21.95 -2.93
C SER A 42 1.26 20.59 -3.55
N ARG A 43 2.51 20.22 -3.71
CA ARG A 43 2.88 18.87 -4.11
C ARG A 43 3.95 18.35 -3.18
N VAL A 44 3.82 17.09 -2.80
CA VAL A 44 4.80 16.37 -1.97
C VAL A 44 5.25 15.16 -2.75
N ARG A 45 6.55 14.94 -2.83
CA ARG A 45 7.16 13.78 -3.46
C ARG A 45 7.95 12.99 -2.44
N ILE A 46 7.85 11.67 -2.55
CA ILE A 46 8.66 10.73 -1.78
C ILE A 46 9.43 9.89 -2.77
N ASP A 47 10.76 9.88 -2.67
CA ASP A 47 11.63 9.06 -3.50
C ASP A 47 12.32 8.01 -2.63
N ALA A 48 12.27 6.75 -3.07
CA ALA A 48 12.99 5.65 -2.45
C ALA A 48 14.45 5.64 -2.91
N PHE A 49 15.37 5.29 -2.02
CA PHE A 49 16.76 5.07 -2.38
C PHE A 49 17.01 3.59 -2.69
N ALA A 50 17.67 3.35 -3.83
CA ALA A 50 18.19 2.04 -4.18
C ALA A 50 19.13 1.50 -3.09
N PRO A 51 19.23 0.17 -2.89
CA PRO A 51 18.62 -0.88 -3.72
C PRO A 51 17.17 -1.21 -3.36
N ALA A 52 16.62 -0.67 -2.27
CA ALA A 52 15.24 -0.89 -1.89
C ALA A 52 14.28 -0.13 -2.82
N THR A 53 13.07 -0.64 -2.95
CA THR A 53 11.95 0.04 -3.61
C THR A 53 10.86 0.32 -2.58
N LEU A 54 10.00 1.29 -2.89
CA LEU A 54 8.86 1.64 -2.05
C LEU A 54 7.66 0.76 -2.41
N HIS A 55 7.07 0.12 -1.41
CA HIS A 55 5.70 -0.35 -1.48
C HIS A 55 4.82 0.67 -0.75
N PHE A 56 3.69 1.06 -1.32
CA PHE A 56 2.83 2.05 -0.68
C PHE A 56 1.35 1.80 -0.90
N SER A 57 0.55 2.27 0.05
CA SER A 57 -0.89 2.47 -0.13
C SER A 57 -1.25 3.88 0.30
N ALA A 58 -2.31 4.42 -0.30
CA ALA A 58 -2.83 5.75 0.01
C ALA A 58 -4.36 5.72 -0.08
N VAL A 59 -5.02 5.60 1.07
CA VAL A 59 -6.48 5.36 1.19
C VAL A 59 -7.07 6.16 2.34
N HIS A 60 -8.40 6.30 2.38
CA HIS A 60 -9.09 7.04 3.45
C HIS A 60 -9.56 6.14 4.60
N HIS A 61 -8.78 5.12 4.95
CA HIS A 61 -9.07 4.21 6.05
C HIS A 61 -7.77 3.78 6.73
N THR A 62 -7.79 3.70 8.06
CA THR A 62 -6.70 3.10 8.82
C THR A 62 -6.80 1.57 8.79
N PRO A 63 -5.68 0.83 8.97
CA PRO A 63 -5.72 -0.63 9.07
C PRO A 63 -6.65 -1.13 10.19
N LEU A 64 -6.73 -0.41 11.32
CA LEU A 64 -7.61 -0.77 12.43
C LEU A 64 -9.09 -0.64 12.05
N GLN A 65 -9.47 0.42 11.33
CA GLN A 65 -10.84 0.58 10.83
C GLN A 65 -11.21 -0.53 9.85
N LEU A 66 -10.30 -0.88 8.93
CA LEU A 66 -10.51 -1.99 7.99
C LEU A 66 -10.67 -3.33 8.72
N LEU A 67 -9.86 -3.58 9.76
CA LEU A 67 -9.93 -4.81 10.55
C LEU A 67 -11.23 -4.93 11.37
N GLN A 68 -11.74 -3.81 11.89
CA GLN A 68 -12.90 -3.80 12.79
C GLN A 68 -14.24 -3.82 12.07
N ALA A 69 -14.32 -3.25 10.86
CA ALA A 69 -15.56 -3.16 10.11
C ALA A 69 -15.96 -4.52 9.52
N ARG A 70 -17.18 -4.97 9.78
CA ARG A 70 -17.69 -6.25 9.26
C ARG A 70 -18.20 -6.14 7.83
N ASP A 71 -18.65 -4.95 7.46
CA ASP A 71 -19.10 -4.57 6.12
C ASP A 71 -18.88 -3.08 5.87
N THR A 72 -19.17 -2.63 4.66
CA THR A 72 -18.92 -1.25 4.22
C THR A 72 -19.79 -0.21 4.94
N THR A 73 -20.89 -0.60 5.58
CA THR A 73 -21.76 0.33 6.33
C THR A 73 -21.16 0.75 7.67
N GLU A 74 -20.27 -0.08 8.22
CA GLU A 74 -19.53 0.21 9.45
C GLU A 74 -18.20 0.92 9.17
N LEU A 75 -17.77 0.99 7.91
CA LEU A 75 -16.47 1.52 7.54
C LEU A 75 -16.47 3.05 7.52
N ILE A 76 -15.76 3.62 8.48
CA ILE A 76 -15.64 5.07 8.62
C ILE A 76 -14.51 5.58 7.74
N ARG A 77 -14.83 6.53 6.85
CA ARG A 77 -13.86 7.28 6.05
C ARG A 77 -13.11 8.29 6.93
N THR A 78 -11.79 8.33 6.83
CA THR A 78 -10.95 9.34 7.46
C THR A 78 -10.99 10.65 6.68
N ALA A 79 -10.95 11.78 7.39
CA ALA A 79 -10.79 13.10 6.75
C ALA A 79 -9.42 13.22 6.07
N ASP A 80 -8.38 12.69 6.72
CA ASP A 80 -7.02 12.65 6.19
C ASP A 80 -6.82 11.46 5.26
N LEU A 81 -5.83 11.56 4.37
CA LEU A 81 -5.32 10.45 3.58
C LEU A 81 -4.36 9.63 4.46
N VAL A 82 -4.63 8.35 4.63
CA VAL A 82 -3.74 7.41 5.34
C VAL A 82 -2.76 6.85 4.32
N VAL A 83 -1.46 7.11 4.54
CA VAL A 83 -0.38 6.68 3.66
C VAL A 83 0.54 5.72 4.39
N HIS A 84 0.75 4.54 3.80
CA HIS A 84 1.74 3.56 4.24
C HIS A 84 2.94 3.56 3.30
N LEU A 85 4.15 3.53 3.89
CA LEU A 85 5.41 3.39 3.15
C LEU A 85 6.12 2.16 3.70
N ASP A 86 6.10 1.08 2.94
CA ASP A 86 6.56 -0.22 3.40
C ASP A 86 7.83 -0.62 2.67
N VAL A 87 8.81 -1.11 3.43
CA VAL A 87 10.02 -1.76 2.91
C VAL A 87 9.73 -3.12 2.29
N ALA A 88 8.69 -3.78 2.81
CA ALA A 88 8.22 -5.09 2.38
C ALA A 88 6.76 -5.23 2.80
N HIS A 89 5.96 -5.91 1.97
CA HIS A 89 4.59 -6.28 2.29
C HIS A 89 4.39 -7.77 2.02
N ARG A 90 3.81 -8.48 2.99
CA ARG A 90 3.64 -9.94 2.90
C ARG A 90 2.74 -10.28 1.71
N GLY A 91 3.02 -11.41 1.05
CA GLY A 91 2.12 -11.97 0.05
C GLY A 91 0.75 -12.34 0.61
N LEU A 92 -0.23 -12.41 -0.28
CA LEU A 92 -1.63 -12.66 0.06
C LEU A 92 -1.88 -14.13 0.38
N GLY A 93 -1.33 -15.05 -0.43
CA GLY A 93 -1.70 -16.45 -0.40
C GLY A 93 -3.17 -16.69 -0.78
N THR A 94 -3.70 -17.85 -0.41
CA THR A 94 -5.09 -18.26 -0.66
C THR A 94 -5.72 -18.96 0.55
N ALA A 95 -5.23 -18.66 1.75
CA ALA A 95 -5.52 -19.39 2.99
C ALA A 95 -7.00 -19.39 3.44
N SER A 96 -7.87 -18.65 2.76
CA SER A 96 -9.33 -18.75 2.95
C SER A 96 -9.86 -20.15 2.59
N CYS A 97 -9.31 -20.77 1.53
CA CYS A 97 -9.60 -22.15 1.14
C CYS A 97 -8.50 -22.67 0.20
N GLY A 98 -7.26 -22.72 0.70
CA GLY A 98 -6.09 -23.03 -0.12
C GLY A 98 -4.80 -22.91 0.70
N PRO A 99 -3.63 -23.01 0.04
CA PRO A 99 -2.36 -22.81 0.72
C PRO A 99 -2.22 -21.37 1.23
N ASP A 100 -1.40 -21.23 2.27
CA ASP A 100 -0.85 -19.94 2.67
C ASP A 100 0.11 -19.39 1.61
N VAL A 101 0.71 -18.24 1.89
CA VAL A 101 1.74 -17.63 1.07
C VAL A 101 2.92 -18.60 0.86
N LEU A 102 3.53 -18.58 -0.33
CA LEU A 102 4.75 -19.34 -0.58
C LEU A 102 5.93 -18.72 0.18
N PRO A 103 6.97 -19.50 0.57
CA PRO A 103 8.09 -19.01 1.38
C PRO A 103 8.79 -17.75 0.83
N ASN A 104 8.86 -17.61 -0.50
CA ASN A 104 9.51 -16.46 -1.15
C ASN A 104 8.73 -15.14 -1.01
N TYR A 105 7.48 -15.17 -0.50
CA TYR A 105 6.67 -13.98 -0.27
C TYR A 105 6.27 -13.81 1.20
N GLU A 106 6.91 -14.57 2.10
CA GLU A 106 6.89 -14.30 3.53
C GLU A 106 7.80 -13.12 3.88
N ILE A 107 7.57 -12.51 5.04
CA ILE A 107 8.49 -11.54 5.64
C ILE A 107 9.04 -12.18 6.91
N PRO A 108 10.22 -12.82 6.87
CA PRO A 108 10.81 -13.41 8.06
C PRO A 108 11.19 -12.33 9.09
N ALA A 109 11.34 -12.74 10.35
CA ALA A 109 11.92 -11.87 11.36
C ALA A 109 13.37 -11.51 10.99
N GLY A 110 13.73 -10.23 11.13
CA GLY A 110 15.06 -9.75 10.78
C GLY A 110 15.12 -8.23 10.69
N THR A 111 16.27 -7.73 10.26
CA THR A 111 16.49 -6.30 10.01
C THR A 111 16.20 -5.99 8.55
N TYR A 112 15.38 -4.96 8.34
CA TYR A 112 15.09 -4.40 7.03
C TYR A 112 15.52 -2.94 7.02
N GLU A 113 16.24 -2.55 5.97
CA GLU A 113 16.69 -1.18 5.79
C GLU A 113 15.87 -0.51 4.69
N PHE A 114 15.29 0.63 5.01
CA PHE A 114 14.51 1.43 4.08
C PHE A 114 14.85 2.89 4.24
N SER A 115 15.33 3.48 3.15
CA SER A 115 15.69 4.87 3.09
C SER A 115 14.86 5.57 2.03
N TYR A 116 14.30 6.71 2.38
CA TYR A 116 13.52 7.55 1.49
C TYR A 116 13.74 9.02 1.84
N VAL A 117 13.43 9.92 0.90
CA VAL A 117 13.42 11.36 1.15
C VAL A 117 12.03 11.93 0.83
N VAL A 118 11.55 12.80 1.70
CA VAL A 118 10.29 13.54 1.49
C VAL A 118 10.64 14.98 1.09
N ARG A 119 10.08 15.46 -0.01
CA ARG A 119 10.31 16.81 -0.53
C ARG A 119 8.99 17.48 -0.87
N ARG A 120 8.87 18.75 -0.49
CA ARG A 120 7.84 19.63 -1.07
C ARG A 120 8.37 20.13 -2.41
N ILE A 121 7.54 20.05 -3.43
CA ILE A 121 7.84 20.50 -4.80
C ILE A 121 6.78 21.48 -5.31
#